data_AF-A0A0F8UZY5-F1
#
_entry.id   AF-A0A0F8UZY5-F1
#
_cell.length_a   1.000
_cell.length_b   1.000
_cell.length_c   1.000
_cell.angle_alpha   90.00
_cell.angle_beta   90.00
_cell.angle_gamma   90.00
#
_symmetry.space_group_name_H-M   'P 1'
#
loop_
_entity.id
_entity.type
_entity.pdbx_description
1 polymer ?
#
loop_
_entity_poly.entity_id
_entity_poly.type
_entity_poly.pdbx_seq_one_letter_code
_entity_poly.pdbx_strand_id
1 'polypeptide(L)'
;MSFDASGSPLNASDPRTRVLSASCLDFLLIELVPMAERLTKELATQEKLPDDEEVKETTFFRLESLGYRVGQGLAERFSRDRPRFTDNLDVIKFLCKDLWTVLFRKQVDNLKTNHRGVYVLTDNSFRPFARMSMSVRSEAVTMAQAYLWFPCGVIRGALSSLGINTTVQAETTELPGATFQIKTINKS
;
A
#
# COMPACT_ATOMS: atom_id res chain seq x y z
N MET A 1 -0.33 12.15 21.40
CA MET A 1 0.17 13.41 20.79
C MET A 1 -0.75 13.72 19.62
N SER A 2 -1.43 14.86 19.66
CA SER A 2 -2.31 15.30 18.57
C SER A 2 -1.43 15.79 17.43
N PHE A 3 -1.73 15.35 16.21
CA PHE A 3 -0.99 15.74 15.02
C PHE A 3 -1.70 16.92 14.35
N ASP A 4 -1.05 18.07 14.27
CA ASP A 4 -1.58 19.23 13.55
C ASP A 4 -1.86 18.89 12.08
N ALA A 5 -3.02 19.33 11.59
CA ALA A 5 -3.46 19.15 10.23
C ALA A 5 -2.64 20.04 9.29
N SER A 6 -1.58 19.48 8.69
CA SER A 6 -0.95 20.09 7.53
C SER A 6 -1.98 20.17 6.40
N GLY A 7 -2.14 21.36 5.80
CA GLY A 7 -3.07 21.62 4.70
C GLY A 7 -2.93 20.64 3.53
N SER A 8 -3.96 20.57 2.69
CA SER A 8 -4.04 19.66 1.54
C SER A 8 -2.72 19.67 0.75
N PRO A 9 -2.06 18.53 0.51
CA PRO A 9 -0.79 18.46 -0.21
C PRO A 9 -0.91 18.85 -1.70
N LEU A 10 -2.14 19.10 -2.18
CA LEU A 10 -2.43 19.45 -3.56
C LEU A 10 -2.77 20.94 -3.66
N ASN A 11 -1.86 21.73 -4.22
CA ASN A 11 -2.14 23.12 -4.58
C ASN A 11 -2.86 23.14 -5.92
N ALA A 12 -4.17 23.42 -5.92
CA ALA A 12 -5.00 23.47 -7.12
C ALA A 12 -4.57 24.56 -8.11
N SER A 13 -3.80 25.55 -7.68
CA SER A 13 -3.26 26.60 -8.56
C SER A 13 -1.92 26.24 -9.22
N ASP A 14 -1.28 25.12 -8.84
CA ASP A 14 -0.04 24.67 -9.49
C ASP A 14 -0.36 23.94 -10.80
N PRO A 15 0.09 24.44 -11.97
CA PRO A 15 -0.15 23.78 -13.26
C PRO A 15 0.52 22.40 -13.38
N ARG A 16 1.41 22.02 -12.46
CA ARG A 16 2.01 20.67 -12.35
C ARG A 16 1.15 19.72 -11.53
N THR A 17 0.09 20.20 -10.88
CA THR A 17 -0.84 19.38 -10.10
C THR A 17 -1.67 18.50 -11.02
N ARG A 18 -1.28 17.24 -11.13
CA ARG A 18 -2.12 16.21 -11.76
C ARG A 18 -3.12 15.69 -10.74
N VAL A 19 -4.41 15.86 -11.04
CA VAL A 19 -5.53 15.29 -10.30
C VAL A 19 -6.03 14.02 -10.97
N LEU A 20 -6.63 13.11 -10.19
CA LEU A 20 -7.27 11.90 -10.66
C LEU A 20 -8.68 11.83 -10.05
N SER A 21 -9.64 11.32 -10.81
CA SER A 21 -10.98 11.02 -10.27
C SER A 21 -10.87 9.97 -9.16
N ALA A 22 -11.33 10.34 -7.96
CA ALA A 22 -11.31 9.45 -6.80
C ALA A 22 -12.11 8.16 -7.06
N SER A 23 -13.26 8.27 -7.73
CA SER A 23 -14.08 7.11 -8.08
C SER A 23 -13.37 6.18 -9.07
N CYS A 24 -12.63 6.73 -10.04
CA CYS A 24 -11.85 5.90 -10.97
C CYS A 24 -10.74 5.14 -10.26
N LEU A 25 -10.07 5.78 -9.29
CA LEU A 25 -9.07 5.11 -8.47
C LEU A 25 -9.72 4.02 -7.59
N ASP A 26 -10.84 4.32 -6.95
CA ASP A 26 -11.56 3.36 -6.11
C ASP A 26 -11.96 2.12 -6.93
N PHE A 27 -12.54 2.29 -8.13
CA PHE A 27 -12.89 1.18 -9.02
C PHE A 27 -11.66 0.42 -9.54
N LEU A 28 -10.57 1.13 -9.86
CA LEU A 28 -9.32 0.48 -10.26
C LEU A 28 -8.77 -0.42 -9.16
N LEU A 29 -8.78 0.04 -7.91
CA LEU A 29 -8.29 -0.73 -6.76
C LEU A 29 -9.19 -1.94 -6.46
N ILE A 30 -10.50 -1.81 -6.67
CA ILE A 30 -11.45 -2.93 -6.54
C ILE A 30 -11.16 -4.01 -7.60
N GLU A 31 -10.95 -3.61 -8.85
CA GLU A 31 -10.72 -4.56 -9.95
C GLU A 31 -9.30 -5.11 -10.04
N LEU A 32 -8.36 -4.55 -9.27
CA LEU A 32 -6.94 -4.91 -9.33
C LEU A 32 -6.71 -6.39 -9.01
N VAL A 33 -7.29 -6.87 -7.91
CA VAL A 33 -7.16 -8.26 -7.44
C VAL A 33 -7.82 -9.25 -8.41
N PRO A 34 -9.11 -9.14 -8.75
CA PRO A 34 -9.74 -10.11 -9.65
C PRO A 34 -9.12 -10.07 -11.06
N MET A 35 -8.63 -8.92 -11.53
CA MET A 35 -7.86 -8.85 -12.78
C MET A 35 -6.54 -9.61 -12.68
N ALA A 36 -5.77 -9.45 -11.60
CA ALA A 36 -4.52 -10.17 -11.41
C ALA A 36 -4.73 -11.68 -11.31
N GLU A 37 -5.77 -12.13 -10.60
CA GLU A 37 -6.13 -13.56 -10.52
C GLU A 37 -6.51 -14.14 -11.89
N ARG A 38 -7.32 -13.41 -12.68
CA ARG A 38 -7.66 -13.82 -14.07
C ARG A 38 -6.41 -13.94 -14.93
N LEU A 39 -5.55 -12.93 -14.92
CA LEU A 39 -4.31 -12.94 -15.70
C LEU A 39 -3.37 -14.08 -15.28
N THR A 40 -3.27 -14.39 -13.98
CA THR A 40 -2.50 -15.52 -13.49
C THR A 40 -3.02 -16.84 -14.06
N LYS A 41 -4.34 -17.03 -14.09
CA LYS A 41 -4.98 -18.24 -14.64
C LYS A 41 -4.83 -18.34 -16.16
N GLU A 42 -4.98 -17.22 -16.89
CA GLU A 42 -4.85 -17.17 -18.35
C GLU A 42 -3.41 -17.43 -18.84
N LEU A 43 -2.41 -17.00 -18.07
CA LEU A 43 -1.00 -17.14 -18.43
C LEU A 43 -0.37 -18.46 -17.96
N ALA A 44 -1.07 -19.25 -17.14
CA ALA A 44 -0.63 -20.59 -16.80
C ALA A 44 -0.64 -21.44 -18.08
N THR A 45 0.50 -22.05 -18.40
CA THR A 45 0.68 -22.89 -19.59
C THR A 45 -0.39 -23.97 -19.67
N GLN A 46 -1.00 -24.16 -20.85
CA GLN A 46 -2.14 -25.06 -21.10
C GLN A 46 -1.92 -26.52 -20.66
N GLU A 47 -0.69 -26.93 -20.36
CA GLU A 47 -0.33 -28.30 -20.00
C GLU A 47 -0.52 -28.65 -18.51
N LYS A 48 -0.68 -27.66 -17.62
CA LYS A 48 -0.95 -27.92 -16.20
C LYS A 48 -1.81 -26.81 -15.59
N LEU A 49 -2.96 -27.18 -15.05
CA LEU A 49 -3.75 -26.28 -14.20
C LEU A 49 -2.91 -25.95 -12.95
N PRO A 50 -2.60 -24.68 -12.69
CA PRO A 50 -1.89 -24.28 -11.48
C PRO A 50 -2.79 -24.57 -10.28
N ASP A 51 -2.20 -25.03 -9.18
CA ASP A 51 -2.96 -25.16 -7.93
C ASP A 51 -3.25 -23.78 -7.32
N ASP A 52 -4.13 -23.76 -6.32
CA ASP A 52 -4.58 -22.51 -5.69
C ASP A 52 -3.42 -21.75 -5.01
N GLU A 53 -2.38 -22.46 -4.55
CA GLU A 53 -1.22 -21.86 -3.90
C GLU A 53 -0.32 -21.15 -4.92
N GLU A 54 -0.05 -21.80 -6.06
CA GLU A 54 0.70 -21.22 -7.17
C GLU A 54 -0.01 -19.99 -7.75
N VAL A 55 -1.34 -20.06 -7.90
CA VAL A 55 -2.16 -18.92 -8.34
C VAL A 55 -2.03 -17.77 -7.34
N LYS A 56 -2.12 -18.06 -6.04
CA LYS A 56 -2.04 -17.06 -4.98
C LYS A 56 -0.66 -16.39 -4.94
N GLU A 57 0.41 -17.17 -5.02
CA GLU A 57 1.79 -16.67 -5.02
C GLU A 57 2.08 -15.79 -6.25
N THR A 58 1.69 -16.25 -7.45
CA THR A 58 1.86 -15.46 -8.67
C THR A 58 1.06 -14.16 -8.63
N THR A 59 -0.17 -14.23 -8.12
CA THR A 59 -1.04 -13.05 -7.96
C THR A 59 -0.45 -12.06 -6.95
N PHE A 60 0.10 -12.57 -5.83
CA PHE A 60 0.86 -11.78 -4.87
C PHE A 60 2.01 -11.03 -5.54
N PHE A 61 2.89 -11.74 -6.26
CA PHE A 61 4.04 -11.10 -6.91
C PHE A 61 3.65 -10.04 -7.93
N ARG A 62 2.57 -10.26 -8.70
CA ARG A 62 2.06 -9.29 -9.67
C ARG A 62 1.58 -8.01 -8.99
N LEU A 63 0.72 -8.14 -7.99
CA LEU A 63 0.12 -7.00 -7.29
C LEU A 63 1.16 -6.23 -6.49
N GLU A 64 2.04 -6.93 -5.80
CA GLU A 64 3.14 -6.35 -5.03
C GLU A 64 4.12 -5.62 -5.95
N SER A 65 4.52 -6.21 -7.08
CA SER A 65 5.43 -5.57 -8.04
C SER A 65 4.80 -4.34 -8.69
N LEU A 66 3.51 -4.37 -8.99
CA LEU A 66 2.77 -3.21 -9.49
C LEU A 66 2.77 -2.09 -8.44
N GLY A 67 2.44 -2.42 -7.20
CA GLY A 67 2.51 -1.50 -6.07
C GLY A 67 3.91 -0.91 -5.92
N TYR A 68 4.95 -1.73 -6.01
CA TYR A 68 6.35 -1.31 -5.89
C TYR A 68 6.69 -0.20 -6.88
N ARG A 69 6.37 -0.38 -8.17
CA ARG A 69 6.63 0.65 -9.19
C ARG A 69 5.84 1.93 -8.95
N VAL A 70 4.58 1.81 -8.50
CA VAL A 70 3.76 2.98 -8.11
C VAL A 70 4.39 3.70 -6.92
N GLY A 71 4.82 2.97 -5.90
CA GLY A 71 5.49 3.51 -4.71
C GLY A 71 6.72 4.33 -5.06
N GLN A 72 7.58 3.82 -5.96
CA GLN A 72 8.76 4.53 -6.42
C GLN A 72 8.40 5.87 -7.08
N GLY A 73 7.48 5.86 -8.04
CA GLY A 73 7.06 7.07 -8.75
C GLY A 73 6.37 8.09 -7.84
N LEU A 74 5.60 7.62 -6.84
CA LEU A 74 5.01 8.50 -5.83
C LEU A 74 6.08 9.14 -4.93
N ALA A 75 7.04 8.35 -4.43
CA ALA A 75 8.12 8.87 -3.61
C ALA A 75 8.95 9.92 -4.35
N GLU A 76 9.37 9.65 -5.58
CA GLU A 76 10.10 10.62 -6.42
C GLU A 76 9.29 11.91 -6.63
N ARG A 77 7.99 11.80 -6.92
CA ARG A 77 7.14 12.95 -7.19
C ARG A 77 6.89 13.82 -5.96
N PHE A 78 6.58 13.21 -4.82
CA PHE A 78 6.11 13.91 -3.62
C PHE A 78 7.22 14.24 -2.62
N SER A 79 8.45 13.74 -2.84
CA SER A 79 9.63 14.14 -2.07
C SER A 79 10.50 15.21 -2.74
N ARG A 80 10.30 15.48 -4.05
CA ARG A 80 11.16 16.36 -4.87
C ARG A 80 11.50 17.71 -4.22
N ASP A 81 10.49 18.39 -3.69
CA ASP A 81 10.63 19.77 -3.19
C ASP A 81 10.78 19.80 -1.66
N ARG A 82 11.08 18.66 -1.02
CA ARG A 82 11.27 18.54 0.42
C ARG A 82 12.75 18.65 0.80
N PRO A 83 13.05 19.15 2.02
CA PRO A 83 14.35 18.94 2.62
C PRO A 83 14.72 17.45 2.63
N ARG A 84 16.01 17.16 2.45
CA ARG A 84 16.51 15.79 2.45
C ARG A 84 16.23 15.12 3.79
N PHE A 85 15.68 13.90 3.74
CA PHE A 85 15.45 13.11 4.93
C PHE A 85 16.77 12.77 5.62
N THR A 86 16.83 12.98 6.94
CA THR A 86 18.01 12.74 7.77
C THR A 86 17.93 11.45 8.57
N ASP A 87 16.73 10.91 8.78
CA ASP A 87 16.52 9.65 9.47
C ASP A 87 15.37 8.83 8.87
N ASN A 88 15.36 7.54 9.19
CA ASN A 88 14.37 6.60 8.69
C ASN A 88 12.96 6.89 9.22
N LEU A 89 12.83 7.44 10.42
CA LEU A 89 11.54 7.70 11.03
C LEU A 89 10.82 8.84 10.30
N ASP A 90 11.53 9.84 9.82
CA ASP A 90 10.98 10.94 9.03
C ASP A 90 10.51 10.48 7.65
N VAL A 91 11.21 9.53 7.04
CA VAL A 91 10.73 8.85 5.82
C VAL A 91 9.43 8.08 6.10
N ILE A 92 9.34 7.37 7.22
CA ILE A 92 8.13 6.63 7.61
C ILE A 92 6.97 7.60 7.91
N LYS A 93 7.23 8.75 8.56
CA LYS A 93 6.21 9.80 8.76
C LYS A 93 5.71 10.38 7.44
N PHE A 94 6.60 10.62 6.48
CA PHE A 94 6.23 11.05 5.13
C PHE A 94 5.30 10.03 4.47
N LEU A 95 5.59 8.74 4.59
CA LEU A 95 4.72 7.69 4.10
C LEU A 95 3.34 7.73 4.78
N CYS A 96 3.30 7.80 6.11
CA CYS A 96 2.06 7.79 6.90
C CYS A 96 1.16 9.01 6.65
N LYS A 97 1.76 10.16 6.37
CA LYS A 97 1.03 11.44 6.25
C LYS A 97 0.77 11.83 4.82
N ASP A 98 1.79 11.80 3.97
CA ASP A 98 1.72 12.36 2.64
C ASP A 98 1.30 11.30 1.62
N LEU A 99 2.05 10.19 1.53
CA LEU A 99 1.74 9.14 0.56
C LEU A 99 0.40 8.45 0.86
N TRP A 100 0.12 8.17 2.14
CA TRP A 100 -1.17 7.62 2.54
C TRP A 100 -2.34 8.55 2.20
N THR A 101 -2.16 9.86 2.38
CA THR A 101 -3.19 10.84 2.01
C THR A 101 -3.41 10.91 0.51
N VAL A 102 -2.34 10.82 -0.30
CA VAL A 102 -2.45 10.79 -1.76
C VAL A 102 -3.26 9.59 -2.25
N LEU A 103 -3.04 8.41 -1.67
CA LEU A 103 -3.67 7.17 -2.12
C LEU A 103 -5.04 6.93 -1.50
N PHE A 104 -5.17 7.13 -0.18
CA PHE A 104 -6.33 6.72 0.60
C PHE A 104 -7.07 7.91 1.20
N ARG A 105 -6.69 9.15 0.86
CA ARG A 105 -7.39 10.38 1.29
C ARG A 105 -7.57 10.45 2.82
N LYS A 106 -6.60 9.90 3.55
CA LYS A 106 -6.44 9.95 5.01
C LYS A 106 -4.99 9.66 5.38
N GLN A 107 -4.61 10.03 6.60
CA GLN A 107 -3.35 9.59 7.21
C GLN A 107 -3.53 8.21 7.84
N VAL A 108 -2.42 7.52 8.08
CA VAL A 108 -2.39 6.29 8.91
C VAL A 108 -2.81 6.65 10.34
N ASP A 109 -3.64 5.82 10.97
CA ASP A 109 -4.18 6.11 12.30
C ASP A 109 -3.15 5.90 13.42
N ASN A 110 -2.30 4.87 13.30
CA ASN A 110 -1.29 4.57 14.30
C ASN A 110 0.05 4.16 13.66
N LEU A 111 1.15 4.69 14.20
CA LEU A 111 2.52 4.28 13.90
C LEU A 111 3.20 3.83 15.18
N LYS A 112 3.57 2.55 15.26
CA LYS A 112 4.42 1.99 16.32
C LYS A 112 5.79 1.64 15.74
N THR A 113 6.84 1.73 16.55
CA THR A 113 8.18 1.25 16.19
C THR A 113 8.89 0.69 17.41
N ASN A 114 9.80 -0.25 17.18
CA ASN A 114 10.72 -0.73 18.20
C ASN A 114 12.06 0.04 18.22
N HIS A 115 12.18 1.13 17.45
CA HIS A 115 13.42 1.90 17.25
C HIS A 115 14.62 1.08 16.72
N ARG A 116 14.39 -0.15 16.27
CA ARG A 116 15.38 -1.09 15.73
C ARG A 116 15.00 -1.57 14.33
N GLY A 117 14.39 -0.68 13.55
CA GLY A 117 14.06 -0.97 12.16
C GLY A 117 12.77 -1.76 11.94
N VAL A 118 11.93 -1.95 12.96
CA VAL A 118 10.57 -2.49 12.78
C VAL A 118 9.55 -1.39 13.03
N TYR A 119 8.61 -1.25 12.11
CA TYR A 119 7.49 -0.30 12.17
C TYR A 119 6.19 -1.06 11.94
N VAL A 120 5.13 -0.64 12.63
CA VAL A 120 3.78 -1.18 12.47
C VAL A 120 2.84 -0.01 12.25
N LEU A 121 2.22 0.00 11.07
CA LEU A 121 1.24 0.99 10.65
C LEU A 121 -0.14 0.36 10.77
N THR A 122 -1.06 1.03 11.44
CA THR A 122 -2.44 0.58 11.56
C THR A 122 -3.37 1.61 10.93
N ASP A 123 -4.20 1.14 10.01
CA ASP A 123 -5.33 1.89 9.46
C ASP A 123 -6.62 1.20 9.95
N ASN A 124 -7.34 1.85 10.86
CA ASN A 124 -8.55 1.32 11.50
C ASN A 124 -9.74 1.28 10.55
N SER A 125 -9.68 2.03 9.44
CA SER A 125 -10.74 2.10 8.46
C SER A 125 -10.14 2.24 7.07
N PHE A 126 -9.43 1.19 6.67
CA PHE A 126 -8.70 1.10 5.42
C PHE A 126 -9.67 1.23 4.24
N ARG A 127 -9.53 2.32 3.48
CA ARG A 127 -10.53 2.70 2.45
C ARG A 127 -10.86 1.61 1.43
N PRO A 128 -9.89 0.81 0.91
CA PRO A 128 -10.20 -0.30 0.01
C PRO A 128 -11.19 -1.32 0.58
N PHE A 129 -11.30 -1.42 1.92
CA PHE A 129 -12.24 -2.31 2.59
C PHE A 129 -13.60 -1.68 2.91
N ALA A 130 -13.77 -0.37 2.72
CA ALA A 130 -14.96 0.36 3.19
C ALA A 130 -16.28 -0.16 2.62
N ARG A 131 -16.25 -0.76 1.42
CA ARG A 131 -17.43 -1.35 0.76
C ARG A 131 -17.37 -2.87 0.64
N MET A 132 -16.36 -3.50 1.25
CA MET A 132 -16.23 -4.95 1.23
C MET A 132 -17.23 -5.55 2.20
N SER A 133 -18.10 -6.42 1.68
CA SER A 133 -19.09 -7.13 2.47
C SER A 133 -19.30 -8.51 1.87
N MET A 134 -19.53 -9.49 2.74
CA MET A 134 -19.93 -10.84 2.37
C MET A 134 -20.99 -11.33 3.36
N SER A 135 -21.75 -12.36 2.98
CA SER A 135 -22.71 -13.01 3.87
C SER A 135 -22.05 -13.58 5.13
N VAL A 136 -20.79 -14.02 5.02
CA VAL A 136 -19.99 -14.55 6.13
C VAL A 136 -18.77 -13.64 6.36
N ARG A 137 -18.63 -13.12 7.58
CA ARG A 137 -17.56 -12.16 7.92
C ARG A 137 -16.15 -12.76 7.79
N SER A 138 -15.96 -14.03 8.16
CA SER A 138 -14.65 -14.70 8.05
C SER A 138 -14.21 -14.89 6.60
N GLU A 139 -15.14 -15.10 5.67
CA GLU A 139 -14.84 -15.16 4.24
C GLU A 139 -14.39 -13.79 3.71
N ALA A 140 -15.05 -12.72 4.15
CA ALA A 140 -14.67 -11.35 3.79
C ALA A 140 -13.22 -11.04 4.19
N VAL A 141 -12.81 -11.43 5.40
CA VAL A 141 -11.44 -11.26 5.90
C VAL A 141 -10.43 -12.04 5.06
N THR A 142 -10.74 -13.29 4.72
CA THR A 142 -9.85 -14.12 3.87
C THR A 142 -9.66 -13.50 2.48
N MET A 143 -10.76 -13.03 1.85
CA MET A 143 -10.71 -12.40 0.52
C MET A 143 -10.01 -11.03 0.56
N ALA A 144 -10.18 -10.27 1.65
CA ALA A 144 -9.56 -8.96 1.85
C ALA A 144 -8.03 -9.01 1.82
N GLN A 145 -7.43 -10.13 2.20
CA GLN A 145 -5.99 -10.29 2.32
C GLN A 145 -5.23 -9.95 1.01
N ALA A 146 -5.78 -10.32 -0.15
CA ALA A 146 -5.16 -10.06 -1.45
C ALA A 146 -5.10 -8.57 -1.81
N TYR A 147 -6.06 -7.77 -1.33
CA TYR A 147 -6.12 -6.33 -1.55
C TYR A 147 -5.06 -5.55 -0.77
N LEU A 148 -4.34 -6.20 0.17
CA LEU A 148 -3.23 -5.60 0.90
C LEU A 148 -1.89 -5.72 0.16
N TRP A 149 -1.78 -6.59 -0.84
CA TRP A 149 -0.50 -6.84 -1.53
C TRP A 149 -0.03 -5.66 -2.39
N PHE A 150 -0.95 -5.00 -3.09
CA PHE A 150 -0.62 -3.76 -3.81
C PHE A 150 -0.15 -2.64 -2.86
N PRO A 151 -0.88 -2.32 -1.76
CA PRO A 151 -0.39 -1.39 -0.74
C PRO A 151 0.97 -1.79 -0.13
N CYS A 152 1.24 -3.08 0.13
CA CYS A 152 2.56 -3.54 0.56
C CYS A 152 3.66 -3.15 -0.44
N GLY A 153 3.39 -3.40 -1.73
CA GLY A 153 4.26 -2.99 -2.82
C GLY A 153 4.52 -1.49 -2.81
N VAL A 154 3.46 -0.68 -2.72
CA VAL A 154 3.59 0.79 -2.65
C VAL A 154 4.50 1.22 -1.52
N ILE A 155 4.31 0.66 -0.32
CA ILE A 155 5.15 0.96 0.84
C ILE A 155 6.60 0.60 0.55
N ARG A 156 6.86 -0.63 0.08
CA ARG A 156 8.22 -1.11 -0.20
C ARG A 156 8.91 -0.28 -1.28
N GLY A 157 8.20 0.05 -2.36
CA GLY A 157 8.72 0.86 -3.46
C GLY A 157 9.06 2.28 -3.04
N ALA A 158 8.18 2.92 -2.27
CA ALA A 158 8.41 4.26 -1.77
C ALA A 158 9.64 4.32 -0.84
N LEU A 159 9.75 3.37 0.09
CA LEU A 159 10.89 3.29 1.00
C LEU A 159 12.20 2.99 0.26
N SER A 160 12.17 2.11 -0.75
CA SER A 160 13.35 1.81 -1.56
C SER A 160 13.85 3.04 -2.33
N SER A 161 12.96 3.82 -2.95
CA SER A 161 13.33 5.08 -3.63
C SER A 161 13.92 6.13 -2.67
N LEU A 162 13.62 6.04 -1.37
CA LEU A 162 14.16 6.91 -0.33
C LEU A 162 15.38 6.29 0.40
N GLY A 163 15.92 5.19 -0.13
CA GLY A 163 17.15 4.57 0.35
C GLY A 163 16.98 3.56 1.49
N ILE A 164 15.74 3.18 1.84
CA ILE A 164 15.45 2.23 2.90
C ILE A 164 14.97 0.91 2.29
N ASN A 165 15.81 -0.12 2.36
CA ASN A 165 15.42 -1.46 1.94
C ASN A 165 14.60 -2.13 3.04
N THR A 166 13.42 -2.64 2.70
CA THR A 166 12.49 -3.23 3.66
C THR A 166 11.79 -4.46 3.12
N THR A 167 11.35 -5.34 4.02
CA THR A 167 10.21 -6.22 3.77
C THR A 167 8.95 -5.59 4.34
N VAL A 168 7.81 -5.85 3.69
CA VAL A 168 6.50 -5.38 4.13
C VAL A 168 5.54 -6.55 4.13
N GLN A 169 4.90 -6.79 5.26
CA GLN A 169 3.82 -7.77 5.42
C GLN A 169 2.58 -7.02 5.90
N ALA A 170 1.41 -7.52 5.52
CA ALA A 170 0.17 -6.92 5.96
C ALA A 170 -0.87 -7.99 6.26
N GLU A 171 -1.77 -7.65 7.17
CA GLU A 171 -2.85 -8.53 7.61
C GLU A 171 -4.10 -7.71 7.94
N THR A 172 -5.23 -8.40 7.92
CA THR A 172 -6.50 -7.89 8.43
C THR A 172 -7.16 -8.99 9.25
N THR A 173 -7.60 -8.64 10.45
CA THR A 173 -8.32 -9.55 11.36
C THR A 173 -9.79 -9.16 11.47
N GLU A 174 -10.10 -7.87 11.28
CA GLU A 174 -11.45 -7.34 11.25
C GLU A 174 -11.54 -6.21 10.22
N LEU A 175 -12.58 -6.27 9.38
CA LEU A 175 -12.86 -5.21 8.41
C LEU A 175 -13.57 -4.03 9.09
N PRO A 176 -13.26 -2.77 8.71
CA PRO A 176 -12.38 -2.37 7.60
C PRO A 176 -10.91 -2.12 8.00
N GLY A 177 -10.40 -2.72 9.08
CA GLY A 177 -9.03 -2.49 9.56
C GLY A 177 -7.94 -3.19 8.72
N ALA A 178 -6.76 -2.59 8.66
CA ALA A 178 -5.56 -3.18 8.07
C ALA A 178 -4.31 -2.81 8.89
N THR A 179 -3.38 -3.75 9.02
CA THR A 179 -2.08 -3.52 9.66
C THR A 179 -0.97 -3.86 8.69
N PHE A 180 0.05 -2.99 8.60
CA PHE A 180 1.24 -3.16 7.78
C PHE A 180 2.47 -3.17 8.68
N GLN A 181 3.18 -4.30 8.69
CA GLN A 181 4.47 -4.45 9.36
C GLN A 181 5.60 -4.24 8.37
N ILE A 182 6.46 -3.28 8.67
CA ILE A 182 7.63 -2.93 7.87
C ILE A 182 8.88 -3.31 8.66
N LYS A 183 9.78 -4.07 8.05
CA LYS A 183 11.07 -4.45 8.64
C LYS A 183 12.20 -4.02 7.73
N THR A 184 13.13 -3.22 8.25
CA THR A 184 14.32 -2.82 7.51
C THR A 184 15.28 -3.99 7.34
N ILE A 185 15.85 -4.10 6.15
CA ILE A 185 16.90 -5.05 5.82
C ILE A 185 18.21 -4.31 6.05
N ASN A 186 18.95 -4.65 7.11
CA ASN A 186 20.29 -4.08 7.30
C ASN A 186 21.18 -4.56 6.15
N LYS A 187 21.86 -3.63 5.46
CA LYS A 187 23.03 -4.00 4.67
C LYS A 187 24.10 -4.42 5.67
N SER A 188 24.47 -5.70 5.63
CA SER A 188 25.72 -6.16 6.26
C SER A 188 26.91 -5.43 5.67
#